data_AF-A0A922J190-F1
#
_entry.id   AF-A0A922J190-F1
#
_cell.length_a   1.000
_cell.length_b   1.000
_cell.length_c   1.000
_cell.angle_alpha   90.00
_cell.angle_beta   90.00
_cell.angle_gamma   90.00
#
_symmetry.space_group_name_H-M   'P 1'
#
loop_
_entity.id
_entity.type
_entity.pdbx_description
1 polymer ?
#
loop_
_entity_poly.entity_id
_entity_poly.type
_entity_poly.pdbx_seq_one_letter_code
_entity_poly.pdbx_strand_id
1 'polypeptide(L)'
;MKPPGLWLNIQHDAFFRQHNLSMRSFVLSASRSVIIGYISSPEVDFLRSITKRFNPSTTKLVFRFLGSDEIEPSTNQTYGALLKNLTSIKTFASGILIPKAYIWPVDPSLYLQPYTTVVVDAHKAGLEVFASDFANDVPFSFNYSYDPITEQLSFIDNDDFSVDGLLTDFPMTSSAAIDCFAHLGKNATAQAKPLIISKNGASGDYPGCTDLAYAKAIEDKVDVLDCPVQLAKDGTPFCLSTINLIDSTTVAQTVYSNLTTSIPEIKAGSGIFAFNLTWTQIQGLTPAIANPYSNFRLFRNPKYKNTGKFLTLSDFLKLAKNASSLTGVLISIEHAAYLADQGLSVTDAVINALSKAGYEINTYVMAAKVDGVITDFPKTAARYKRNRCLGFGDKAPSYMSPIPPAALMQVITPSYMPPAEAPNPVLTIEDVREPPLPSVSARGPSTSPSGGTSAVAPTPPNGQPKLASCFFLTYLAMLLAALFLS
;
A
#
# COMPACT_ATOMS: atom_id res chain seq x y z
N MET A 1 -23.09 1.06 22.40
CA MET A 1 -22.34 0.13 23.28
C MET A 1 -21.90 0.90 24.52
N LYS A 2 -22.00 0.29 25.72
CA LYS A 2 -21.47 0.88 26.97
C LYS A 2 -20.03 0.36 27.15
N PRO A 3 -19.02 1.21 27.38
CA PRO A 3 -17.66 0.73 27.57
C PRO A 3 -17.59 -0.19 28.81
N PRO A 4 -16.78 -1.27 28.77
CA PRO A 4 -16.72 -2.24 29.86
C PRO A 4 -16.11 -1.66 31.15
N GLY A 5 -15.36 -0.57 31.06
CA GLY A 5 -14.80 0.14 32.20
C GLY A 5 -14.25 1.50 31.83
N LEU A 6 -13.91 2.29 32.85
CA LEU A 6 -13.26 3.59 32.73
C LEU A 6 -11.77 3.45 33.04
N TRP A 7 -10.92 4.05 32.19
CA TRP A 7 -9.49 4.22 32.41
C TRP A 7 -9.18 5.68 32.76
N LEU A 8 -8.60 5.92 33.93
CA LEU A 8 -8.23 7.26 34.39
C LEU A 8 -6.71 7.41 34.44
N ASN A 9 -6.15 8.35 33.67
CA ASN A 9 -4.71 8.57 33.57
C ASN A 9 -4.29 9.87 34.29
N ILE A 10 -3.47 9.75 35.33
CA ILE A 10 -2.96 10.84 36.17
C ILE A 10 -1.50 11.10 35.83
N GLN A 11 -1.22 12.15 35.03
CA GLN A 11 0.11 12.36 34.46
C GLN A 11 1.09 13.13 35.34
N HIS A 12 0.60 14.04 36.19
CA HIS A 12 1.44 15.08 36.81
C HIS A 12 1.08 15.36 38.28
N ASP A 13 0.86 14.33 39.12
CA ASP A 13 0.45 14.54 40.52
C ASP A 13 1.45 15.42 41.29
N ALA A 14 2.76 15.22 41.10
CA ALA A 14 3.81 16.02 41.74
C ALA A 14 3.70 17.51 41.40
N PHE A 15 3.45 17.84 40.13
CA PHE A 15 3.21 19.21 39.69
C PHE A 15 1.98 19.80 40.39
N PHE A 16 0.84 19.11 40.35
CA PHE A 16 -0.38 19.60 40.99
C PHE A 16 -0.21 19.78 42.51
N ARG A 17 0.57 18.91 43.16
CA ARG A 17 0.90 19.01 44.58
C ARG A 17 1.69 20.27 44.92
N GLN A 18 2.61 20.70 44.05
CA GLN A 18 3.34 21.98 44.19
C GLN A 18 2.38 23.19 44.11
N HIS A 19 1.24 23.04 43.44
CA HIS A 19 0.20 24.06 43.31
C HIS A 19 -0.95 23.88 44.32
N ASN A 20 -0.72 23.16 45.44
CA ASN A 20 -1.72 22.88 46.47
C ASN A 20 -2.99 22.16 45.95
N LEU A 21 -2.89 21.46 44.83
CA LEU A 21 -3.94 20.61 44.27
C LEU A 21 -3.59 19.14 44.52
N SER A 22 -4.61 18.30 44.75
CA SER A 22 -4.39 16.88 45.06
C SER A 22 -5.14 15.98 44.08
N MET A 23 -4.41 15.41 43.12
CA MET A 23 -4.98 14.40 42.22
C MET A 23 -5.41 13.16 42.99
N ARG A 24 -4.69 12.81 44.07
CA ARG A 24 -5.10 11.76 45.01
C ARG A 24 -6.50 11.99 45.56
N SER A 25 -6.78 13.18 46.10
CA SER A 25 -8.10 13.49 46.65
C SER A 25 -9.19 13.48 45.58
N PHE A 26 -8.89 13.99 44.38
CA PHE A 26 -9.79 13.94 43.24
C PHE A 26 -10.17 12.50 42.87
N VAL A 27 -9.17 11.61 42.71
CA VAL A 27 -9.38 10.21 42.33
C VAL A 27 -10.19 9.46 43.39
N LEU A 28 -9.90 9.66 44.67
CA LEU A 28 -10.66 9.06 45.78
C LEU A 28 -12.09 9.59 45.89
N SER A 29 -12.34 10.83 45.46
CA SER A 29 -13.69 11.40 45.40
C SER A 29 -14.46 10.82 44.21
N ALA A 30 -13.85 10.81 43.02
CA ALA A 30 -14.43 10.28 41.79
C ALA A 30 -14.81 8.80 41.91
N SER A 31 -13.98 8.00 42.59
CA SER A 31 -14.23 6.56 42.78
C SER A 31 -15.44 6.24 43.65
N ARG A 32 -16.00 7.21 44.38
CA ARG A 32 -17.27 7.04 45.13
C ARG A 32 -18.49 7.05 44.22
N SER A 33 -18.38 7.68 43.05
CA SER A 33 -19.50 7.91 42.12
C SER A 33 -19.38 7.08 40.85
N VAL A 34 -18.17 6.65 40.49
CA VAL A 34 -17.89 5.93 39.25
C VAL A 34 -16.97 4.74 39.52
N ILE A 35 -17.29 3.59 38.93
CA ILE A 35 -16.40 2.43 38.93
C ILE A 35 -15.26 2.70 37.95
N ILE A 36 -14.06 2.88 38.48
CA ILE A 36 -12.83 3.08 37.70
C ILE A 36 -12.13 1.73 37.60
N GLY A 37 -12.07 1.17 36.39
CA GLY A 37 -11.44 -0.14 36.15
C GLY A 37 -9.92 -0.06 36.15
N TYR A 38 -9.37 1.06 35.65
CA TYR A 38 -7.93 1.27 35.54
C TYR A 38 -7.55 2.68 35.99
N ILE A 39 -6.48 2.79 36.78
CA ILE A 39 -5.85 4.08 37.10
C ILE A 39 -4.39 3.98 36.70
N SER A 40 -3.95 4.80 35.76
CA SER A 40 -2.55 4.87 35.35
C SER A 40 -1.86 6.14 35.82
N SER A 41 -0.56 6.06 36.08
CA SER A 41 0.28 7.22 36.32
C SER A 41 1.74 6.92 36.00
N PRO A 42 2.50 7.90 35.49
CA PRO A 42 3.94 7.76 35.34
C PRO A 42 4.70 8.05 36.65
N GLU A 43 4.02 8.50 37.71
CA GLU A 43 4.66 8.84 38.98
C GLU A 43 4.51 7.72 40.02
N VAL A 44 5.63 7.17 40.50
CA VAL A 44 5.68 6.02 41.40
C VAL A 44 5.05 6.35 42.76
N ASP A 45 5.38 7.52 43.32
CA ASP A 45 4.82 7.97 44.59
C ASP A 45 3.30 8.11 44.56
N PHE A 46 2.74 8.59 43.45
CA PHE A 46 1.28 8.71 43.32
C PHE A 46 0.62 7.33 43.43
N LEU A 47 1.07 6.35 42.64
CA LEU A 47 0.51 4.99 42.67
C LEU A 47 0.64 4.36 44.05
N ARG A 48 1.82 4.45 44.68
CA ARG A 48 2.07 3.95 46.04
C ARG A 48 1.14 4.58 47.06
N SER A 49 0.82 5.87 46.91
CA SER A 49 -0.06 6.60 47.83
C SER A 49 -1.52 6.12 47.81
N ILE A 50 -1.94 5.43 46.74
CA ILE A 50 -3.31 4.94 46.54
C ILE A 50 -3.44 3.41 46.51
N THR A 51 -2.35 2.65 46.45
CA THR A 51 -2.39 1.17 46.38
C THR A 51 -3.27 0.54 47.46
N LYS A 52 -3.18 1.01 48.71
CA LYS A 52 -4.00 0.48 49.82
C LYS A 52 -5.46 0.95 49.83
N ARG A 53 -5.85 1.84 48.92
CA ARG A 53 -7.20 2.42 48.82
C ARG A 53 -8.07 1.75 47.77
N PHE A 54 -7.48 0.98 46.87
CA PHE A 54 -8.16 0.31 45.77
C PHE A 54 -7.96 -1.20 45.85
N ASN A 55 -9.01 -1.96 45.54
CA ASN A 55 -8.93 -3.43 45.45
C ASN A 55 -8.43 -3.81 44.04
N PRO A 56 -7.31 -4.54 43.88
CA PRO A 56 -6.77 -4.94 42.58
C PRO A 56 -7.73 -5.77 41.72
N SER A 57 -8.71 -6.44 42.31
CA SER A 57 -9.73 -7.21 41.58
C SER A 57 -10.76 -6.32 40.88
N THR A 58 -10.93 -5.07 41.33
CA THR A 58 -11.90 -4.11 40.77
C THR A 58 -11.22 -2.97 40.04
N THR A 59 -10.10 -2.49 40.55
CA THR A 59 -9.35 -1.35 40.00
C THR A 59 -7.89 -1.72 39.88
N LYS A 60 -7.41 -1.82 38.66
CA LYS A 60 -6.01 -2.11 38.36
C LYS A 60 -5.21 -0.82 38.32
N LEU A 61 -4.14 -0.78 39.11
CA LEU A 61 -3.16 0.31 39.05
C LEU A 61 -2.13 0.01 37.96
N VAL A 62 -1.87 0.95 37.07
CA VAL A 62 -1.00 0.75 35.91
C VAL A 62 0.13 1.76 35.93
N PHE A 63 1.38 1.28 35.98
CA PHE A 63 2.53 2.17 35.90
C PHE A 63 2.81 2.55 34.45
N ARG A 64 2.76 3.84 34.12
CA ARG A 64 2.96 4.34 32.75
C ARG A 64 4.42 4.71 32.56
N PHE A 65 5.07 4.08 31.59
CA PHE A 65 6.39 4.47 31.13
C PHE A 65 6.29 5.63 30.15
N LEU A 66 7.26 6.55 30.22
CA LEU A 66 7.51 7.58 29.21
C LEU A 66 8.75 7.16 28.40
N GLY A 67 9.49 8.10 27.79
CA GLY A 67 10.74 7.79 27.11
C GLY A 67 11.78 7.13 28.04
N SER A 68 12.63 6.27 27.48
CA SER A 68 13.62 5.49 28.25
C SER A 68 14.58 6.32 29.07
N ASP A 69 14.91 7.52 28.58
CA ASP A 69 15.87 8.43 29.16
C ASP A 69 15.19 9.52 30.01
N GLU A 70 13.86 9.56 30.03
CA GLU A 70 13.10 10.48 30.89
C GLU A 70 13.19 10.02 32.35
N ILE A 71 13.21 10.99 33.26
CA ILE A 71 13.39 10.77 34.69
C ILE A 71 12.03 10.73 35.38
N GLU A 72 11.81 9.68 36.16
CA GLU A 72 10.65 9.59 37.04
C GLU A 72 10.89 10.45 38.29
N PRO A 73 9.97 11.38 38.63
CA PRO A 73 10.26 12.47 39.55
C PRO A 73 10.41 12.03 41.02
N SER A 74 9.85 10.90 41.44
CA SER A 74 9.90 10.47 42.84
C SER A 74 11.11 9.59 43.18
N THR A 75 11.60 8.82 42.22
CA THR A 75 12.72 7.89 42.38
C THR A 75 14.03 8.45 41.84
N ASN A 76 13.97 9.54 41.05
CA ASN A 76 15.10 10.15 40.36
C ASN A 76 15.89 9.14 39.50
N GLN A 77 15.20 8.12 38.99
CA GLN A 77 15.71 7.12 38.06
C GLN A 77 15.05 7.30 36.70
N THR A 78 15.72 6.88 35.63
CA THR A 78 15.08 6.88 34.31
C THR A 78 14.04 5.78 34.20
N TYR A 79 13.02 5.95 33.36
CA TYR A 79 12.04 4.90 33.11
C TYR A 79 12.69 3.63 32.54
N GLY A 80 13.74 3.76 31.72
CA GLY A 80 14.52 2.61 31.26
C GLY A 80 15.24 1.85 32.38
N ALA A 81 15.70 2.54 33.43
CA ALA A 81 16.28 1.90 34.61
C ALA A 81 15.21 1.20 35.46
N LEU A 82 14.06 1.83 35.67
CA LEU A 82 12.93 1.27 36.42
C LEU A 82 12.41 -0.02 35.79
N LEU A 83 12.38 -0.11 34.45
CA LEU A 83 11.91 -1.29 33.73
C LEU A 83 12.72 -2.55 34.07
N LYS A 84 13.99 -2.42 34.47
CA LYS A 84 14.84 -3.55 34.84
C LYS A 84 14.43 -4.22 36.16
N ASN A 85 13.52 -3.61 36.93
CA ASN A 85 13.05 -4.12 38.22
C ASN A 85 11.52 -4.25 38.27
N LEU A 86 10.98 -5.15 37.43
CA LEU A 86 9.55 -5.45 37.35
C LEU A 86 8.97 -5.95 38.68
N THR A 87 9.74 -6.68 39.49
CA THR A 87 9.31 -7.14 40.81
C THR A 87 9.02 -5.96 41.75
N SER A 88 9.82 -4.90 41.71
CA SER A 88 9.55 -3.66 42.45
C SER A 88 8.26 -2.99 41.97
N ILE A 89 8.05 -2.92 40.65
CA ILE A 89 6.83 -2.34 40.07
C ILE A 89 5.58 -3.11 40.51
N LYS A 90 5.66 -4.45 40.55
CA LYS A 90 4.56 -5.31 40.99
C LYS A 90 4.09 -5.02 42.42
N THR A 91 4.92 -4.40 43.27
CA THR A 91 4.53 -4.04 44.65
C THR A 91 3.47 -2.93 44.70
N PHE A 92 3.34 -2.11 43.66
CA PHE A 92 2.41 -0.97 43.63
C PHE A 92 1.51 -0.92 42.38
N ALA A 93 1.78 -1.73 41.36
CA ALA A 93 1.01 -1.81 40.13
C ALA A 93 0.57 -3.24 39.80
N SER A 94 -0.56 -3.36 39.11
CA SER A 94 -1.08 -4.59 38.53
C SER A 94 -0.71 -4.77 37.06
N GLY A 95 -0.27 -3.70 36.40
CA GLY A 95 0.24 -3.74 35.03
C GLY A 95 1.13 -2.54 34.70
N ILE A 96 1.65 -2.53 33.47
CA ILE A 96 2.48 -1.49 32.90
C ILE A 96 1.89 -0.99 31.57
N LEU A 97 1.95 0.31 31.33
CA LEU A 97 1.65 0.92 30.03
C LEU A 97 2.96 1.41 29.44
N ILE A 98 3.42 0.80 28.34
CA ILE A 98 4.75 1.04 27.77
C ILE A 98 4.68 1.50 26.31
N PRO A 99 5.48 2.51 25.92
CA PRO A 99 5.66 2.86 24.51
C PRO A 99 6.09 1.65 23.68
N LYS A 100 5.53 1.52 22.46
CA LYS A 100 5.82 0.38 21.57
C LYS A 100 7.31 0.14 21.31
N ALA A 101 8.14 1.20 21.35
CA ALA A 101 9.58 1.14 21.16
C ALA A 101 10.33 0.33 22.24
N TYR A 102 9.75 0.14 23.43
CA TYR A 102 10.31 -0.75 24.46
C TYR A 102 10.18 -2.22 24.10
N ILE A 103 9.15 -2.58 23.33
CA ILE A 103 8.85 -3.96 22.94
C ILE A 103 9.57 -4.28 21.62
N TRP A 104 9.35 -3.41 20.62
CA TRP A 104 9.91 -3.50 19.29
C TRP A 104 10.75 -2.25 19.01
N PRO A 105 12.06 -2.27 19.32
CA PRO A 105 12.92 -1.13 19.06
C PRO A 105 13.07 -0.90 17.56
N VAL A 106 13.29 0.37 17.19
CA VAL A 106 13.45 0.79 15.79
C VAL A 106 14.79 1.51 15.67
N ASP A 107 15.56 1.18 14.64
CA ASP A 107 16.82 1.87 14.36
C ASP A 107 16.60 3.28 13.76
N PRO A 108 17.64 4.12 13.67
CA PRO A 108 17.52 5.45 13.05
C PRO A 108 17.10 5.46 11.58
N SER A 109 17.14 4.30 10.90
CA SER A 109 16.68 4.12 9.52
C SER A 109 15.22 3.63 9.43
N LEU A 110 14.51 3.58 10.56
CA LEU A 110 13.11 3.13 10.71
C LEU A 110 12.89 1.63 10.44
N TYR A 111 13.88 0.78 10.73
CA TYR A 111 13.70 -0.68 10.68
C TYR A 111 13.64 -1.30 12.08
N LEU A 112 12.78 -2.30 12.23
CA LEU A 112 12.67 -3.07 13.47
C LEU A 112 13.98 -3.76 13.80
N GLN A 113 14.35 -3.66 15.07
CA GLN A 113 15.37 -4.46 15.73
C GLN A 113 14.71 -5.69 16.38
N PRO A 114 15.50 -6.68 16.84
CA PRO A 114 14.95 -7.80 17.62
C PRO A 114 14.08 -7.31 18.78
N TYR A 115 12.95 -7.99 19.03
CA TYR A 115 12.08 -7.66 20.16
C TYR A 115 12.81 -7.85 21.49
N THR A 116 12.34 -7.14 22.51
CA THR A 116 12.83 -7.30 23.88
C THR A 116 11.98 -8.31 24.64
N THR A 117 12.52 -8.87 25.72
CA THR A 117 11.79 -9.82 26.58
C THR A 117 10.79 -9.15 27.52
N VAL A 118 10.57 -7.83 27.41
CA VAL A 118 9.80 -7.04 28.38
C VAL A 118 8.40 -7.60 28.63
N VAL A 119 7.71 -8.05 27.57
CA VAL A 119 6.35 -8.58 27.69
C VAL A 119 6.35 -9.89 28.48
N VAL A 120 7.22 -10.82 28.08
CA VAL A 120 7.38 -12.13 28.73
C VAL A 120 7.82 -11.97 30.19
N ASP A 121 8.77 -11.09 30.46
CA ASP A 121 9.29 -10.85 31.81
C ASP A 121 8.24 -10.17 32.71
N ALA A 122 7.44 -9.25 32.17
CA ALA A 122 6.34 -8.61 32.89
C ALA A 122 5.23 -9.61 33.24
N HIS A 123 4.84 -10.46 32.28
CA HIS A 123 3.89 -11.54 32.51
C HIS A 123 4.38 -12.52 33.59
N LYS A 124 5.66 -12.90 33.55
CA LYS A 124 6.29 -13.74 34.58
C LYS A 124 6.28 -13.08 35.96
N ALA A 125 6.39 -11.75 36.02
CA ALA A 125 6.24 -10.96 37.25
C ALA A 125 4.77 -10.74 37.67
N GLY A 126 3.80 -11.24 36.89
CA GLY A 126 2.37 -11.08 37.14
C GLY A 126 1.85 -9.67 36.85
N LEU A 127 2.47 -8.95 35.92
CA LEU A 127 2.05 -7.63 35.43
C LEU A 127 1.39 -7.78 34.07
N GLU A 128 0.23 -7.15 33.89
CA GLU A 128 -0.36 -6.94 32.55
C GLU A 128 0.45 -5.90 31.77
N VAL A 129 0.49 -6.02 30.45
CA VAL A 129 1.25 -5.16 29.55
C VAL A 129 0.31 -4.49 28.56
N PHE A 130 0.25 -3.16 28.59
CA PHE A 130 -0.47 -2.35 27.63
C PHE A 130 0.55 -1.60 26.77
N ALA A 131 0.47 -1.73 25.45
CA ALA A 131 1.38 -1.03 24.53
C ALA A 131 0.77 0.30 24.06
N SER A 132 1.56 1.36 23.99
CA SER A 132 1.13 2.69 23.51
C SER A 132 1.88 3.16 22.27
N ASP A 133 1.49 4.35 21.80
CA ASP A 133 2.13 5.08 20.69
C ASP A 133 1.85 4.47 19.31
N PHE A 134 0.66 3.88 19.16
CA PHE A 134 0.11 3.50 17.87
C PHE A 134 -0.65 4.67 17.27
N ALA A 135 -0.24 5.07 16.08
CA ALA A 135 -0.84 6.15 15.30
C ALA A 135 -0.86 5.78 13.82
N ASN A 136 -1.87 6.24 13.07
CA ASN A 136 -2.04 5.96 11.64
C ASN A 136 -1.40 7.01 10.73
N ASP A 137 -1.10 8.19 11.26
CA ASP A 137 -0.78 9.41 10.52
C ASP A 137 0.69 9.86 10.66
N VAL A 138 1.53 9.02 11.26
CA VAL A 138 2.98 9.23 11.37
C VAL A 138 3.74 8.09 10.71
N PRO A 139 4.93 8.34 10.14
CA PRO A 139 5.77 7.25 9.66
C PRO A 139 6.17 6.30 10.79
N PHE A 140 5.81 5.02 10.66
CA PHE A 140 6.30 3.93 11.50
C PHE A 140 7.19 2.98 10.68
N SER A 141 7.66 1.89 11.27
CA SER A 141 8.71 1.08 10.67
C SER A 141 8.39 0.59 9.25
N PHE A 142 9.38 0.65 8.37
CA PHE A 142 9.28 0.13 7.00
C PHE A 142 9.00 -1.38 6.94
N ASN A 143 9.30 -2.13 8.00
CA ASN A 143 8.97 -3.55 8.12
C ASN A 143 7.47 -3.84 8.00
N TYR A 144 6.63 -2.86 8.31
CA TYR A 144 5.18 -2.98 8.23
C TYR A 144 4.60 -2.38 6.94
N SER A 145 5.44 -1.85 6.04
CA SER A 145 5.00 -1.24 4.77
C SER A 145 3.91 -0.17 4.95
N TYR A 146 3.99 0.59 6.06
CA TYR A 146 2.97 1.56 6.47
C TYR A 146 1.55 0.99 6.65
N ASP A 147 1.43 -0.30 6.94
CA ASP A 147 0.17 -0.95 7.30
C ASP A 147 0.01 -0.99 8.84
N PRO A 148 -0.88 -0.17 9.42
CA PRO A 148 -1.02 -0.07 10.88
C PRO A 148 -1.73 -1.31 11.47
N ILE A 149 -2.48 -2.08 10.67
CA ILE A 149 -3.03 -3.36 11.12
C ILE A 149 -1.88 -4.37 11.25
N THR A 150 -0.95 -4.41 10.28
CA THR A 150 0.23 -5.26 10.38
C THR A 150 1.08 -4.91 11.60
N GLU A 151 1.29 -3.61 11.86
CA GLU A 151 2.00 -3.18 13.07
C GLU A 151 1.31 -3.69 14.32
N GLN A 152 0.01 -3.46 14.50
CA GLN A 152 -0.66 -3.83 15.74
C GLN A 152 -0.73 -5.35 15.95
N LEU A 153 -0.94 -6.13 14.89
CA LEU A 153 -0.90 -7.60 14.95
C LEU A 153 0.45 -8.11 15.47
N SER A 154 1.57 -7.43 15.20
CA SER A 154 2.88 -7.86 15.72
C SER A 154 3.01 -7.72 17.24
N PHE A 155 2.07 -7.08 17.93
CA PHE A 155 2.03 -6.97 19.39
C PHE A 155 1.01 -7.89 20.04
N ILE A 156 -0.02 -8.34 19.31
CA ILE A 156 -1.17 -9.08 19.88
C ILE A 156 -1.33 -10.50 19.32
N ASP A 157 -0.71 -10.80 18.17
CA ASP A 157 -0.92 -12.04 17.43
C ASP A 157 0.38 -12.47 16.74
N ASN A 158 1.35 -12.87 17.55
CA ASN A 158 2.60 -13.48 17.12
C ASN A 158 2.91 -14.74 17.96
N ASP A 159 3.91 -15.52 17.55
CA ASP A 159 4.26 -16.81 18.17
C ASP A 159 5.11 -16.65 19.46
N ASP A 160 5.59 -15.44 19.77
CA ASP A 160 6.55 -15.15 20.85
C ASP A 160 5.88 -14.57 22.11
N PHE A 161 4.91 -13.65 21.94
CA PHE A 161 4.19 -12.99 23.02
C PHE A 161 2.87 -12.34 22.53
N SER A 162 2.04 -11.92 23.47
CA SER A 162 0.90 -11.02 23.21
C SER A 162 0.82 -9.99 24.33
N VAL A 163 0.58 -8.72 23.99
CA VAL A 163 0.22 -7.71 25.00
C VAL A 163 -1.25 -7.87 25.42
N ASP A 164 -1.60 -7.31 26.57
CA ASP A 164 -2.94 -7.38 27.17
C ASP A 164 -3.87 -6.25 26.71
N GLY A 165 -3.32 -5.22 26.05
CA GLY A 165 -4.11 -4.18 25.40
C GLY A 165 -3.28 -3.12 24.68
N LEU A 166 -3.95 -2.29 23.91
CA LEU A 166 -3.35 -1.24 23.09
C LEU A 166 -3.94 0.12 23.47
N LEU A 167 -3.08 1.14 23.56
CA LEU A 167 -3.45 2.54 23.67
C LEU A 167 -3.15 3.23 22.34
N THR A 168 -4.20 3.74 21.70
CA THR A 168 -4.12 4.41 20.39
C THR A 168 -5.10 5.59 20.34
N ASP A 169 -4.77 6.57 19.52
CA ASP A 169 -5.64 7.63 19.02
C ASP A 169 -6.55 7.18 17.86
N PHE A 170 -6.29 6.01 17.25
CA PHE A 170 -7.10 5.40 16.19
C PHE A 170 -7.75 4.08 16.64
N PRO A 171 -8.72 4.11 17.57
CA PRO A 171 -9.33 2.90 18.15
C PRO A 171 -10.01 2.00 17.11
N MET A 172 -10.42 2.57 15.97
CA MET A 172 -10.92 1.83 14.82
C MET A 172 -9.92 0.83 14.25
N THR A 173 -8.66 1.25 14.11
CA THR A 173 -7.59 0.38 13.63
C THR A 173 -7.36 -0.77 14.60
N SER A 174 -7.28 -0.49 15.91
CA SER A 174 -7.08 -1.53 16.93
C SER A 174 -8.23 -2.49 17.04
N SER A 175 -9.47 -1.98 17.01
CA SER A 175 -10.66 -2.83 17.04
C SER A 175 -10.68 -3.75 15.82
N ALA A 176 -10.36 -3.23 14.63
CA ALA A 176 -10.22 -4.05 13.44
C ALA A 176 -9.08 -5.07 13.57
N ALA A 177 -7.88 -4.69 14.00
CA ALA A 177 -6.76 -5.61 14.17
C ALA A 177 -7.16 -6.81 15.06
N ILE A 178 -7.80 -6.55 16.20
CA ILE A 178 -8.23 -7.57 17.17
C ILE A 178 -9.41 -8.40 16.63
N ASP A 179 -10.52 -7.76 16.28
CA ASP A 179 -11.77 -8.47 15.97
C ASP A 179 -11.70 -9.18 14.60
N CYS A 180 -11.12 -8.48 13.62
CA CYS A 180 -11.17 -8.86 12.22
C CYS A 180 -9.98 -9.73 11.80
N PHE A 181 -8.80 -9.49 12.36
CA PHE A 181 -7.54 -10.00 11.82
C PHE A 181 -6.71 -10.86 12.76
N ALA A 182 -6.86 -10.74 14.08
CA ALA A 182 -6.10 -11.55 15.03
C ALA A 182 -6.55 -13.02 15.03
N HIS A 183 -5.58 -13.91 15.20
CA HIS A 183 -5.72 -15.37 15.20
C HIS A 183 -6.35 -15.91 13.92
N LEU A 184 -6.13 -15.22 12.79
CA LEU A 184 -6.41 -15.76 11.46
C LEU A 184 -5.34 -16.81 11.15
N GLY A 185 -5.72 -18.09 11.24
CA GLY A 185 -4.82 -19.18 10.83
C GLY A 185 -4.28 -18.96 9.41
N LYS A 186 -3.05 -19.42 9.14
CA LYS A 186 -2.37 -19.25 7.83
C LYS A 186 -3.21 -19.74 6.64
N ASN A 187 -4.14 -20.67 6.88
CA ASN A 187 -5.06 -21.26 5.90
C ASN A 187 -6.52 -20.83 6.10
N ALA A 188 -6.79 -19.70 6.76
CA ALA A 188 -8.15 -19.19 6.92
C ALA A 188 -8.85 -19.04 5.56
N THR A 189 -10.06 -19.57 5.45
CA THR A 189 -10.84 -19.52 4.21
C THR A 189 -11.17 -18.07 3.85
N ALA A 190 -10.95 -17.70 2.58
CA ALA A 190 -11.34 -16.38 2.09
C ALA A 190 -12.86 -16.19 2.24
N GLN A 191 -13.26 -15.09 2.85
CA GLN A 191 -14.66 -14.73 3.04
C GLN A 191 -15.20 -13.87 1.89
N ALA A 192 -14.31 -13.22 1.13
CA ALA A 192 -14.64 -12.48 -0.08
C ALA A 192 -13.92 -13.05 -1.31
N LYS A 193 -14.54 -12.90 -2.48
CA LYS A 193 -14.06 -13.41 -3.78
C LYS A 193 -13.38 -12.40 -4.73
N PRO A 194 -13.07 -11.12 -4.39
CA PRO A 194 -12.45 -10.23 -5.38
C PRO A 194 -11.05 -10.74 -5.74
N LEU A 195 -10.65 -10.61 -7.00
CA LEU A 195 -9.27 -10.92 -7.40
C LEU A 195 -8.30 -9.90 -6.82
N ILE A 196 -7.14 -10.38 -6.34
CA ILE A 196 -5.99 -9.54 -6.03
C ILE A 196 -5.07 -9.58 -7.23
N ILE A 197 -4.97 -8.45 -7.90
CA ILE A 197 -4.07 -8.25 -9.02
C ILE A 197 -2.91 -7.41 -8.49
N SER A 198 -1.67 -7.84 -8.73
CA SER A 198 -0.53 -6.98 -8.37
C SER A 198 -0.54 -5.71 -9.21
N LYS A 199 0.20 -4.70 -8.77
CA LYS A 199 0.56 -3.55 -9.59
C LYS A 199 2.08 -3.47 -9.68
N ASN A 200 2.60 -3.94 -10.80
CA ASN A 200 4.01 -4.16 -11.08
C ASN A 200 4.67 -5.13 -10.07
N GLY A 201 3.95 -6.16 -9.62
CA GLY A 201 4.34 -7.01 -8.48
C GLY A 201 4.08 -6.33 -7.12
N ALA A 202 4.87 -6.65 -6.10
CA ALA A 202 4.83 -5.99 -4.78
C ALA A 202 5.60 -4.66 -4.82
N SER A 203 5.20 -3.76 -5.72
CA SER A 203 5.94 -2.53 -6.01
C SER A 203 5.96 -1.53 -4.84
N GLY A 204 5.13 -1.74 -3.83
CA GLY A 204 5.16 -1.02 -2.55
C GLY A 204 6.45 -1.25 -1.76
N ASP A 205 7.06 -2.43 -1.91
CA ASP A 205 8.23 -2.87 -1.14
C ASP A 205 9.52 -2.93 -1.98
N TYR A 206 9.40 -3.15 -3.29
CA TYR A 206 10.52 -3.29 -4.22
C TYR A 206 10.31 -2.46 -5.49
N PRO A 207 11.36 -2.14 -6.27
CA PRO A 207 11.20 -1.60 -7.62
C PRO A 207 10.27 -2.48 -8.45
N GLY A 208 9.24 -1.87 -9.05
CA GLY A 208 8.20 -2.58 -9.79
C GLY A 208 8.74 -3.33 -11.00
N CYS A 209 8.03 -4.37 -11.43
CA CYS A 209 8.38 -5.23 -12.57
C CYS A 209 9.72 -5.98 -12.43
N THR A 210 10.26 -6.09 -11.22
CA THR A 210 11.47 -6.87 -10.94
C THR A 210 11.16 -8.29 -10.48
N ASP A 211 12.14 -9.18 -10.63
CA ASP A 211 12.14 -10.52 -10.04
C ASP A 211 11.76 -10.54 -8.55
N LEU A 212 12.31 -9.63 -7.74
CA LEU A 212 12.00 -9.49 -6.32
C LEU A 212 10.55 -9.05 -6.08
N ALA A 213 10.06 -8.05 -6.83
CA ALA A 213 8.69 -7.58 -6.70
C ALA A 213 7.67 -8.69 -7.05
N TYR A 214 7.92 -9.47 -8.10
CA TYR A 214 7.03 -10.57 -8.48
C TYR A 214 7.11 -11.75 -7.52
N ALA A 215 8.31 -12.16 -7.09
CA ALA A 215 8.49 -13.21 -6.09
C ALA A 215 7.78 -12.84 -4.78
N LYS A 216 7.90 -11.58 -4.36
CA LYS A 216 7.22 -11.08 -3.17
C LYS A 216 5.69 -11.10 -3.31
N ALA A 217 5.15 -10.66 -4.45
CA ALA A 217 3.72 -10.70 -4.70
C ALA A 217 3.15 -12.14 -4.65
N ILE A 218 3.87 -13.12 -5.17
CA ILE A 218 3.50 -14.55 -5.08
C ILE A 218 3.52 -15.03 -3.63
N GLU A 219 4.59 -14.72 -2.88
CA GLU A 219 4.69 -15.04 -1.45
C GLU A 219 3.49 -14.47 -0.67
N ASP A 220 3.11 -13.25 -1.02
CA ASP A 220 2.02 -12.48 -0.43
C ASP A 220 0.62 -12.89 -0.89
N LYS A 221 0.51 -13.97 -1.69
CA LYS A 221 -0.74 -14.60 -2.13
C LYS A 221 -1.59 -13.72 -3.05
N VAL A 222 -0.94 -13.02 -3.98
CA VAL A 222 -1.60 -12.42 -5.15
C VAL A 222 -2.31 -13.51 -5.98
N ASP A 223 -3.47 -13.18 -6.56
CA ASP A 223 -4.21 -14.10 -7.43
C ASP A 223 -3.76 -13.97 -8.89
N VAL A 224 -3.42 -12.76 -9.33
CA VAL A 224 -3.00 -12.45 -10.71
C VAL A 224 -1.78 -11.54 -10.69
N LEU A 225 -0.73 -11.91 -11.44
CA LEU A 225 0.40 -11.01 -11.66
C LEU A 225 0.17 -10.13 -12.88
N ASP A 226 0.41 -8.84 -12.76
CA ASP A 226 0.38 -7.90 -13.88
C ASP A 226 1.78 -7.71 -14.49
N CYS A 227 1.83 -7.46 -15.80
CA CYS A 227 3.03 -7.04 -16.51
C CYS A 227 2.64 -6.02 -17.57
N PRO A 228 2.92 -4.72 -17.35
CA PRO A 228 2.87 -3.73 -18.42
C PRO A 228 4.06 -3.96 -19.34
N VAL A 229 3.78 -4.27 -20.60
CA VAL A 229 4.78 -4.68 -21.58
C VAL A 229 5.34 -3.47 -22.30
N GLN A 230 6.66 -3.38 -22.33
CA GLN A 230 7.42 -2.41 -23.13
C GLN A 230 8.31 -3.16 -24.13
N LEU A 231 8.68 -2.48 -25.21
CA LEU A 231 9.63 -2.98 -26.19
C LEU A 231 10.96 -2.23 -26.10
N ALA A 232 12.05 -2.99 -26.06
CA ALA A 232 13.40 -2.46 -26.25
C ALA A 232 13.65 -2.15 -27.73
N LYS A 233 14.71 -1.41 -28.04
CA LYS A 233 15.13 -1.05 -29.41
C LYS A 233 15.32 -2.25 -30.33
N ASP A 234 15.72 -3.39 -29.77
CA ASP A 234 15.93 -4.66 -30.49
C ASP A 234 14.65 -5.50 -30.60
N GLY A 235 13.49 -4.97 -30.21
CA GLY A 235 12.20 -5.64 -30.26
C GLY A 235 11.94 -6.62 -29.12
N THR A 236 12.82 -6.72 -28.13
CA THR A 236 12.64 -7.61 -26.98
C THR A 236 11.50 -7.10 -26.08
N PRO A 237 10.43 -7.90 -25.83
CA PRO A 237 9.38 -7.54 -24.90
C PRO A 237 9.77 -7.82 -23.46
N PHE A 238 9.52 -6.86 -22.57
CA PHE A 238 9.85 -6.94 -21.14
C PHE A 238 8.83 -6.21 -20.28
N CYS A 239 8.79 -6.54 -18.99
CA CYS A 239 7.88 -5.88 -18.04
C CYS A 239 8.52 -4.60 -17.48
N LEU A 240 7.83 -3.48 -17.58
CA LEU A 240 8.25 -2.21 -16.99
C LEU A 240 7.04 -1.30 -16.76
N SER A 241 6.98 -0.65 -15.60
CA SER A 241 5.78 0.07 -15.15
C SER A 241 5.35 1.22 -16.06
N THR A 242 6.28 1.83 -16.80
CA THR A 242 6.03 2.88 -17.78
C THR A 242 7.05 2.77 -18.91
N ILE A 243 6.73 3.33 -20.08
CA ILE A 243 7.65 3.37 -21.24
C ILE A 243 8.85 4.31 -21.04
N ASN A 244 8.75 5.27 -20.11
CA ASN A 244 9.82 6.20 -19.77
C ASN A 244 10.69 5.63 -18.64
N LEU A 245 11.93 5.28 -18.98
CA LEU A 245 12.90 4.66 -18.08
C LEU A 245 13.25 5.56 -16.88
N ILE A 246 13.06 6.89 -16.97
CA ILE A 246 13.34 7.81 -15.85
C ILE A 246 12.44 7.51 -14.64
N ASP A 247 11.21 7.06 -14.87
CA ASP A 247 10.20 6.93 -13.82
C ASP A 247 10.42 5.68 -12.94
N SER A 248 11.26 4.74 -13.38
CA SER A 248 11.46 3.43 -12.76
C SER A 248 12.92 2.95 -12.72
N THR A 249 13.87 3.78 -13.14
CA THR A 249 15.31 3.47 -13.15
C THR A 249 16.15 4.73 -12.86
N THR A 250 17.45 4.55 -12.66
CA THR A 250 18.40 5.67 -12.55
C THR A 250 18.98 6.12 -13.90
N VAL A 251 18.31 5.84 -15.03
CA VAL A 251 18.86 6.09 -16.40
C VAL A 251 19.34 7.54 -16.61
N ALA A 252 18.65 8.52 -16.02
CA ALA A 252 19.00 9.94 -16.15
C ALA A 252 20.36 10.28 -15.51
N GLN A 253 20.90 9.41 -14.67
CA GLN A 253 22.21 9.55 -14.01
C GLN A 253 23.32 8.78 -14.73
N THR A 254 23.06 8.30 -15.95
CA THR A 254 24.00 7.50 -16.74
C THR A 254 24.42 8.21 -18.03
N VAL A 255 25.26 7.56 -18.82
CA VAL A 255 25.65 8.03 -20.17
C VAL A 255 24.46 8.18 -21.12
N TYR A 256 23.32 7.52 -20.85
CA TYR A 256 22.11 7.60 -21.67
C TYR A 256 21.28 8.86 -21.42
N SER A 257 21.70 9.74 -20.51
CA SER A 257 21.08 11.05 -20.28
C SER A 257 20.99 11.90 -21.55
N ASN A 258 21.92 11.71 -22.49
CA ASN A 258 21.91 12.37 -23.81
C ASN A 258 20.78 11.90 -24.74
N LEU A 259 20.07 10.82 -24.42
CA LEU A 259 18.92 10.31 -25.18
C LEU A 259 17.59 10.97 -24.76
N THR A 260 17.65 11.97 -23.88
CA THR A 260 16.47 12.70 -23.42
C THR A 260 15.77 13.38 -24.60
N THR A 261 14.49 13.09 -24.78
CA THR A 261 13.65 13.66 -25.84
C THR A 261 12.22 13.89 -25.34
N SER A 262 11.44 14.70 -26.06
CA SER A 262 10.04 14.98 -25.74
C SER A 262 9.13 14.35 -26.80
N ILE A 263 8.17 13.54 -26.36
CA ILE A 263 7.21 12.84 -27.23
C ILE A 263 5.81 13.07 -26.66
N PRO A 264 5.10 14.12 -27.11
CA PRO A 264 3.81 14.52 -26.56
C PRO A 264 2.74 13.42 -26.60
N GLU A 265 2.80 12.52 -27.58
CA GLU A 265 1.88 11.38 -27.74
C GLU A 265 2.05 10.33 -26.64
N ILE A 266 3.19 10.31 -25.96
CA ILE A 266 3.49 9.38 -24.87
C ILE A 266 3.29 10.06 -23.52
N LYS A 267 3.97 11.18 -23.27
CA LYS A 267 3.82 11.94 -22.04
C LYS A 267 4.18 13.41 -22.21
N ALA A 268 3.64 14.23 -21.33
CA ALA A 268 4.07 15.61 -21.20
C ALA A 268 5.50 15.69 -20.63
N GLY A 269 6.34 16.51 -21.28
CA GLY A 269 7.73 16.74 -20.86
C GLY A 269 8.73 15.72 -21.43
N SER A 270 9.97 15.84 -20.99
CA SER A 270 11.08 15.03 -21.51
C SER A 270 11.18 13.66 -20.86
N GLY A 271 11.71 12.69 -21.61
CA GLY A 271 11.90 11.31 -21.17
C GLY A 271 13.06 10.61 -21.87
N ILE A 272 13.45 9.47 -21.32
CA ILE A 272 14.34 8.51 -21.98
C ILE A 272 13.53 7.23 -22.14
N PHE A 273 13.19 6.88 -23.38
CA PHE A 273 12.18 5.85 -23.63
C PHE A 273 12.79 4.48 -23.87
N ALA A 274 12.06 3.43 -23.46
CA ALA A 274 12.51 2.03 -23.55
C ALA A 274 13.00 1.64 -24.95
N PHE A 275 12.30 2.07 -26.00
CA PHE A 275 12.64 1.76 -27.40
C PHE A 275 13.90 2.47 -27.92
N ASN A 276 14.54 3.35 -27.15
CA ASN A 276 15.81 3.96 -27.52
C ASN A 276 17.03 3.10 -27.13
N LEU A 277 16.87 2.13 -26.22
CA LEU A 277 17.95 1.28 -25.69
C LEU A 277 17.70 -0.20 -26.03
N THR A 278 18.76 -0.98 -26.26
CA THR A 278 18.64 -2.44 -26.41
C THR A 278 18.32 -3.10 -25.08
N TRP A 279 17.81 -4.34 -25.10
CA TRP A 279 17.51 -5.06 -23.85
C TRP A 279 18.74 -5.21 -22.97
N THR A 280 19.90 -5.53 -23.54
CA THR A 280 21.17 -5.63 -22.80
C THR A 280 21.54 -4.32 -22.11
N GLN A 281 21.28 -3.16 -22.74
CA GLN A 281 21.51 -1.86 -22.12
C GLN A 281 20.54 -1.61 -20.96
N ILE A 282 19.27 -1.95 -21.14
CA ILE A 282 18.21 -1.82 -20.12
C ILE A 282 18.50 -2.73 -18.91
N GLN A 283 18.96 -3.96 -19.14
CA GLN A 283 19.38 -4.87 -18.06
C GLN A 283 20.54 -4.32 -17.22
N GLY A 284 21.36 -3.44 -17.80
CA GLY A 284 22.45 -2.77 -17.09
C GLY A 284 22.00 -1.55 -16.27
N LEU A 285 20.73 -1.12 -16.38
CA LEU A 285 20.20 -0.02 -15.59
C LEU A 285 19.88 -0.48 -14.17
N THR A 286 20.08 0.42 -13.21
CA THR A 286 19.65 0.22 -11.82
C THR A 286 18.14 0.51 -11.72
N PRO A 287 17.29 -0.47 -11.34
CA PRO A 287 15.89 -0.21 -11.05
C PRO A 287 15.74 0.80 -9.91
N ALA A 288 14.64 1.55 -9.89
CA ALA A 288 14.34 2.50 -8.84
C ALA A 288 12.88 2.32 -8.39
N ILE A 289 12.66 2.26 -7.07
CA ILE A 289 11.32 2.15 -6.50
C ILE A 289 10.55 3.46 -6.72
N ALA A 290 9.29 3.34 -7.15
CA ALA A 290 8.42 4.48 -7.32
C ALA A 290 8.19 5.16 -5.96
N ASN A 291 8.26 6.49 -5.91
CA ASN A 291 8.02 7.24 -4.69
C ASN A 291 7.06 8.43 -4.94
N PRO A 292 5.74 8.17 -5.03
CA PRO A 292 4.76 9.18 -5.44
C PRO A 292 4.63 10.35 -4.44
N TYR A 293 5.04 10.16 -3.18
CA TYR A 293 4.91 11.15 -2.12
C TYR A 293 6.26 11.61 -1.55
N SER A 294 7.32 11.54 -2.38
CA SER A 294 8.67 11.95 -2.00
C SER A 294 8.76 13.37 -1.43
N ASN A 295 7.94 14.29 -1.94
CA ASN A 295 7.83 15.68 -1.46
C ASN A 295 7.38 15.79 0.01
N PHE A 296 6.65 14.79 0.51
CA PHE A 296 6.16 14.73 1.89
C PHE A 296 7.07 13.88 2.80
N ARG A 297 8.28 13.52 2.35
CA ARG A 297 9.21 12.62 3.05
C ARG A 297 8.63 11.24 3.38
N LEU A 298 7.54 10.86 2.70
CA LEU A 298 6.97 9.52 2.76
C LEU A 298 7.62 8.69 1.67
N PHE A 299 8.74 8.07 2.02
CA PHE A 299 9.48 7.19 1.12
C PHE A 299 8.87 5.79 1.13
N ARG A 300 8.84 5.10 0.00
CA ARG A 300 8.77 3.63 0.02
C ARG A 300 10.07 3.04 0.58
N ASN A 301 10.11 1.72 0.77
CA ASN A 301 11.20 0.98 1.42
C ASN A 301 12.62 1.42 0.98
N PRO A 302 13.33 2.24 1.77
CA PRO A 302 14.61 2.82 1.33
C PRO A 302 15.75 1.80 1.19
N LYS A 303 15.69 0.67 1.90
CA LYS A 303 16.72 -0.37 1.87
C LYS A 303 16.71 -1.16 0.57
N TYR A 304 15.52 -1.37 0.00
CA TYR A 304 15.35 -2.12 -1.24
C TYR A 304 15.14 -1.25 -2.48
N LYS A 305 15.25 0.09 -2.33
CA LYS A 305 14.92 1.09 -3.36
C LYS A 305 15.54 0.90 -4.74
N ASN A 306 16.67 0.19 -4.83
CA ASN A 306 17.43 -0.03 -6.06
C ASN A 306 17.75 -1.51 -6.32
N THR A 307 16.95 -2.42 -5.79
CA THR A 307 17.22 -3.88 -5.87
C THR A 307 16.33 -4.57 -6.89
N GLY A 308 16.76 -5.77 -7.32
CA GLY A 308 16.04 -6.60 -8.28
C GLY A 308 16.50 -6.39 -9.72
N LYS A 309 15.90 -7.16 -10.64
CA LYS A 309 16.17 -7.14 -12.08
C LYS A 309 14.87 -7.21 -12.85
N PHE A 310 14.73 -6.38 -13.89
CA PHE A 310 13.59 -6.47 -14.80
C PHE A 310 13.57 -7.81 -15.53
N LEU A 311 12.37 -8.32 -15.78
CA LEU A 311 12.14 -9.58 -16.47
C LEU A 311 11.76 -9.33 -17.94
N THR A 312 12.29 -10.17 -18.83
CA THR A 312 11.67 -10.31 -20.16
C THR A 312 10.24 -10.85 -20.00
N LEU A 313 9.37 -10.59 -20.97
CA LEU A 313 8.00 -11.13 -20.95
C LEU A 313 8.03 -12.67 -20.87
N SER A 314 8.98 -13.31 -21.56
CA SER A 314 9.17 -14.76 -21.51
C SER A 314 9.50 -15.26 -20.10
N ASP A 315 10.42 -14.59 -19.39
CA ASP A 315 10.82 -15.01 -18.05
C ASP A 315 9.74 -14.72 -17.01
N PHE A 316 9.00 -13.62 -17.17
CA PHE A 316 7.79 -13.34 -16.38
C PHE A 316 6.73 -14.44 -16.56
N LEU A 317 6.41 -14.84 -17.80
CA LEU A 317 5.42 -15.88 -18.08
C LEU A 317 5.85 -17.25 -17.53
N LYS A 318 7.14 -17.57 -17.56
CA LYS A 318 7.70 -18.78 -16.92
C LYS A 318 7.57 -18.71 -15.39
N LEU A 319 7.91 -17.58 -14.79
CA LEU A 319 7.77 -17.36 -13.35
C LEU A 319 6.32 -17.54 -12.90
N ALA A 320 5.37 -16.94 -13.63
CA ALA A 320 3.95 -17.09 -13.34
C ALA A 320 3.46 -18.53 -13.51
N LYS A 321 3.91 -19.24 -14.55
CA LYS A 321 3.52 -20.64 -14.80
C LYS A 321 4.02 -21.60 -13.72
N ASN A 322 5.18 -21.31 -13.13
CA ASN A 322 5.76 -22.11 -12.05
C ASN A 322 5.08 -21.87 -10.69
N ALA A 323 4.33 -20.78 -10.54
CA ALA A 323 3.66 -20.41 -9.30
C ALA A 323 2.24 -21.00 -9.24
N SER A 324 2.08 -22.12 -8.53
CA SER A 324 0.80 -22.83 -8.40
C SER A 324 -0.30 -22.04 -7.67
N SER A 325 0.05 -20.96 -6.97
CA SER A 325 -0.91 -20.10 -6.28
C SER A 325 -1.59 -19.08 -7.20
N LEU A 326 -1.07 -18.85 -8.42
CA LEU A 326 -1.63 -17.88 -9.34
C LEU A 326 -2.80 -18.48 -10.13
N THR A 327 -3.79 -17.64 -10.36
CA THR A 327 -4.96 -17.93 -11.21
C THR A 327 -4.78 -17.42 -12.63
N GLY A 328 -3.86 -16.47 -12.84
CA GLY A 328 -3.56 -15.94 -14.17
C GLY A 328 -2.51 -14.83 -14.17
N VAL A 329 -2.34 -14.23 -15.34
CA VAL A 329 -1.53 -13.02 -15.56
C VAL A 329 -2.37 -11.96 -16.25
N LEU A 330 -2.09 -10.69 -15.97
CA LEU A 330 -2.66 -9.53 -16.63
C LEU A 330 -1.57 -8.87 -17.47
N ILE A 331 -1.73 -8.86 -18.79
CA ILE A 331 -0.81 -8.17 -19.69
C ILE A 331 -1.42 -6.82 -20.08
N SER A 332 -0.70 -5.73 -19.79
CA SER A 332 -1.09 -4.39 -20.23
C SER A 332 -0.22 -3.95 -21.40
N ILE A 333 -0.86 -3.38 -22.43
CA ILE A 333 -0.20 -2.82 -23.62
C ILE A 333 -0.60 -1.36 -23.72
N GLU A 334 0.39 -0.48 -23.79
CA GLU A 334 0.20 0.96 -23.93
C GLU A 334 0.97 1.46 -25.16
N HIS A 335 0.50 2.57 -25.74
CA HIS A 335 1.15 3.24 -26.88
C HIS A 335 1.41 2.35 -28.12
N ALA A 336 0.58 1.32 -28.35
CA ALA A 336 0.76 0.37 -29.44
C ALA A 336 0.86 1.03 -30.82
N ALA A 337 -0.04 1.99 -31.11
CA ALA A 337 -0.03 2.73 -32.37
C ALA A 337 1.29 3.51 -32.58
N TYR A 338 1.80 4.17 -31.55
CA TYR A 338 3.06 4.90 -31.62
C TYR A 338 4.25 3.95 -31.88
N LEU A 339 4.30 2.82 -31.18
CA LEU A 339 5.36 1.83 -31.37
C LEU A 339 5.32 1.22 -32.78
N ALA A 340 4.12 0.96 -33.32
CA ALA A 340 3.95 0.48 -34.69
C ALA A 340 4.52 1.46 -35.72
N ASP A 341 4.31 2.77 -35.54
CA ASP A 341 4.91 3.82 -36.39
C ASP A 341 6.45 3.85 -36.31
N GLN A 342 7.02 3.38 -35.19
CA GLN A 342 8.47 3.19 -35.02
C GLN A 342 8.98 1.83 -35.52
N GLY A 343 8.13 1.02 -36.17
CA GLY A 343 8.47 -0.31 -36.66
C GLY A 343 8.52 -1.40 -35.58
N LEU A 344 7.92 -1.16 -34.41
CA LEU A 344 7.89 -2.05 -33.26
C LEU A 344 6.45 -2.53 -32.97
N SER A 345 6.13 -3.77 -33.34
CA SER A 345 4.80 -4.34 -33.10
C SER A 345 4.73 -5.01 -31.72
N VAL A 346 4.25 -4.27 -30.71
CA VAL A 346 4.08 -4.79 -29.33
C VAL A 346 3.00 -5.87 -29.25
N THR A 347 1.94 -5.75 -30.05
CA THR A 347 0.86 -6.74 -30.13
C THR A 347 1.38 -8.08 -30.64
N ASP A 348 2.14 -8.08 -31.74
CA ASP A 348 2.75 -9.30 -32.27
C ASP A 348 3.77 -9.90 -31.29
N ALA A 349 4.58 -9.07 -30.64
CA ALA A 349 5.56 -9.52 -29.64
C ALA A 349 4.87 -10.23 -28.46
N VAL A 350 3.77 -9.67 -27.95
CA VAL A 350 2.98 -10.25 -26.87
C VAL A 350 2.29 -11.54 -27.30
N ILE A 351 1.58 -11.54 -28.44
CA ILE A 351 0.89 -12.74 -28.97
C ILE A 351 1.89 -13.89 -29.15
N ASN A 352 3.05 -13.60 -29.73
CA ASN A 352 4.11 -14.60 -29.92
C ASN A 352 4.65 -15.14 -28.60
N ALA A 353 4.85 -14.29 -27.59
CA ALA A 353 5.33 -14.71 -26.27
C ALA A 353 4.31 -15.58 -25.53
N LEU A 354 3.03 -15.18 -25.52
CA LEU A 354 1.94 -15.94 -24.90
C LEU A 354 1.75 -17.31 -25.55
N SER A 355 1.74 -17.35 -26.89
CA SER A 355 1.63 -18.59 -27.66
C SER A 355 2.78 -19.56 -27.35
N LYS A 356 4.03 -19.08 -27.33
CA LYS A 356 5.20 -19.90 -26.96
C LYS A 356 5.14 -20.41 -25.51
N ALA A 357 4.58 -19.64 -24.60
CA ALA A 357 4.44 -20.02 -23.20
C ALA A 357 3.22 -20.94 -22.93
N GLY A 358 2.32 -21.08 -23.92
CA GLY A 358 1.10 -21.86 -23.83
C GLY A 358 0.01 -21.19 -22.98
N TYR A 359 -0.05 -19.85 -22.99
CA TYR A 359 -1.13 -19.09 -22.36
C TYR A 359 -2.28 -18.88 -23.35
N GLU A 360 -3.51 -19.05 -22.87
CA GLU A 360 -4.73 -18.68 -23.62
C GLU A 360 -5.11 -17.23 -23.30
N ILE A 361 -5.53 -16.49 -24.33
CA ILE A 361 -5.95 -15.09 -24.17
C ILE A 361 -7.41 -15.07 -23.73
N ASN A 362 -7.68 -14.48 -22.57
CA ASN A 362 -9.02 -14.11 -22.15
C ASN A 362 -9.09 -12.59 -22.02
N THR A 363 -9.99 -11.95 -22.76
CA THR A 363 -10.14 -10.49 -22.75
C THR A 363 -10.91 -10.08 -21.51
N TYR A 364 -10.28 -9.30 -20.63
CA TYR A 364 -10.88 -8.81 -19.41
C TYR A 364 -11.29 -7.33 -19.58
N VAL A 365 -12.59 -7.06 -19.65
CA VAL A 365 -13.14 -5.70 -19.82
C VAL A 365 -13.80 -5.25 -18.52
N MET A 366 -13.29 -4.17 -17.92
CA MET A 366 -13.83 -3.59 -16.69
C MET A 366 -15.03 -2.69 -17.01
N ALA A 367 -16.26 -3.22 -16.91
CA ALA A 367 -17.49 -2.43 -17.00
C ALA A 367 -18.29 -2.53 -15.69
N ALA A 368 -18.25 -1.45 -14.88
CA ALA A 368 -19.14 -1.11 -13.74
C ALA A 368 -19.74 -2.24 -12.86
N LYS A 369 -19.03 -3.35 -12.70
CA LYS A 369 -19.12 -4.36 -11.63
C LYS A 369 -17.69 -4.80 -11.33
N VAL A 370 -17.11 -4.31 -10.23
CA VAL A 370 -15.67 -4.49 -9.95
C VAL A 370 -15.40 -5.94 -9.50
N ASP A 371 -14.78 -6.76 -10.33
CA ASP A 371 -14.46 -8.16 -10.00
C ASP A 371 -13.08 -8.35 -9.30
N GLY A 372 -12.28 -7.28 -9.17
CA GLY A 372 -10.96 -7.34 -8.54
C GLY A 372 -10.35 -5.99 -8.17
N VAL A 373 -9.27 -6.03 -7.38
CA VAL A 373 -8.50 -4.87 -6.92
C VAL A 373 -7.04 -5.01 -7.38
N ILE A 374 -6.55 -3.97 -8.05
CA ILE A 374 -5.14 -3.82 -8.42
C ILE A 374 -4.41 -3.12 -7.25
N THR A 375 -3.33 -3.71 -6.73
CA THR A 375 -2.66 -3.21 -5.52
C THR A 375 -1.14 -3.34 -5.57
N ASP A 376 -0.45 -2.34 -5.02
CA ASP A 376 1.01 -2.36 -4.78
C ASP A 376 1.38 -3.23 -3.55
N PHE A 377 0.40 -3.57 -2.69
CA PHE A 377 0.56 -4.35 -1.45
C PHE A 377 -0.34 -5.61 -1.45
N PRO A 378 0.04 -6.68 -2.18
CA PRO A 378 -0.76 -7.90 -2.27
C PRO A 378 -1.03 -8.56 -0.91
N LYS A 379 -0.08 -8.48 0.03
CA LYS A 379 -0.21 -9.08 1.38
C LYS A 379 -1.39 -8.50 2.15
N THR A 380 -1.51 -7.18 2.12
CA THR A 380 -2.60 -6.46 2.78
C THR A 380 -3.91 -6.87 2.14
N ALA A 381 -4.04 -6.81 0.81
CA ALA A 381 -5.26 -7.23 0.12
C ALA A 381 -5.65 -8.69 0.42
N ALA A 382 -4.67 -9.62 0.46
CA ALA A 382 -4.89 -11.03 0.77
C ALA A 382 -5.39 -11.24 2.19
N ARG A 383 -4.87 -10.47 3.16
CA ARG A 383 -5.37 -10.46 4.53
C ARG A 383 -6.82 -9.96 4.58
N TYR A 384 -7.14 -8.85 3.90
CA TYR A 384 -8.49 -8.30 3.86
C TYR A 384 -9.52 -9.27 3.28
N LYS A 385 -9.18 -10.08 2.26
CA LYS A 385 -10.06 -11.15 1.74
C LYS A 385 -10.43 -12.22 2.78
N ARG A 386 -9.60 -12.44 3.79
CA ARG A 386 -9.78 -13.47 4.83
C ARG A 386 -10.32 -12.92 6.15
N ASN A 387 -10.57 -11.61 6.23
CA ASN A 387 -11.09 -10.93 7.40
C ASN A 387 -12.40 -11.60 7.89
N ARG A 388 -12.48 -11.91 9.20
CA ARG A 388 -13.69 -12.49 9.85
C ARG A 388 -14.91 -11.56 9.87
N CYS A 389 -14.68 -10.26 9.88
CA CYS A 389 -15.74 -9.25 9.94
C CYS A 389 -16.58 -9.18 8.66
N LEU A 390 -16.09 -9.72 7.54
CA LEU A 390 -16.89 -9.88 6.32
C LEU A 390 -18.09 -10.82 6.54
N GLY A 391 -17.94 -11.80 7.43
CA GLY A 391 -19.01 -12.73 7.81
C GLY A 391 -19.99 -12.17 8.84
N PHE A 392 -19.80 -10.95 9.35
CA PHE A 392 -20.71 -10.39 10.37
C PHE A 392 -22.05 -9.93 9.80
N GLY A 393 -22.11 -9.52 8.53
CA GLY A 393 -23.34 -8.99 7.93
C GLY A 393 -23.98 -7.92 8.83
N ASP A 394 -25.28 -8.07 9.12
CA ASP A 394 -26.04 -7.14 9.98
C ASP A 394 -25.59 -7.13 11.46
N LYS A 395 -24.74 -8.07 11.87
CA LYS A 395 -24.17 -8.12 13.24
C LYS A 395 -22.88 -7.31 13.37
N ALA A 396 -22.42 -6.66 12.29
CA ALA A 396 -21.23 -5.83 12.33
C ALA A 396 -21.39 -4.71 13.39
N PRO A 397 -20.43 -4.54 14.30
CA PRO A 397 -20.42 -3.42 15.23
C PRO A 397 -20.52 -2.09 14.49
N SER A 398 -21.21 -1.10 15.08
CA SER A 398 -21.48 0.19 14.42
C SER A 398 -20.22 0.92 13.96
N TYR A 399 -19.11 0.74 14.68
CA TYR A 399 -17.83 1.33 14.35
C TYR A 399 -17.24 0.77 13.04
N MET A 400 -17.61 -0.46 12.65
CA MET A 400 -17.22 -1.08 11.37
C MET A 400 -18.08 -0.63 10.18
N SER A 401 -19.02 0.30 10.37
CA SER A 401 -19.86 0.79 9.26
C SER A 401 -19.02 1.61 8.29
N PRO A 402 -19.15 1.41 6.96
CA PRO A 402 -18.42 2.19 5.98
C PRO A 402 -18.80 3.68 6.10
N ILE A 403 -17.81 4.55 5.96
CA ILE A 403 -18.06 6.00 5.86
C ILE A 403 -18.86 6.25 4.57
N PRO A 404 -20.03 6.90 4.64
CA PRO A 404 -20.83 7.15 3.45
C PRO A 404 -20.06 7.99 2.43
N PRO A 405 -20.11 7.66 1.13
CA PRO A 405 -19.53 8.51 0.09
C PRO A 405 -20.01 9.95 0.23
N ALA A 406 -19.10 10.90 0.00
CA ALA A 406 -19.35 12.34 0.13
C ALA A 406 -19.74 12.84 1.53
N ALA A 407 -19.74 12.02 2.59
CA ALA A 407 -20.03 12.50 3.95
C ALA A 407 -19.09 13.64 4.39
N LEU A 408 -17.81 13.56 4.03
CA LEU A 408 -16.84 14.61 4.32
C LEU A 408 -17.10 15.90 3.52
N MET A 409 -17.63 15.79 2.30
CA MET A 409 -17.97 16.97 1.48
C MET A 409 -19.06 17.82 2.13
N GLN A 410 -19.91 17.23 2.96
CA GLN A 410 -20.98 17.93 3.68
C GLN A 410 -20.45 18.80 4.83
N VAL A 411 -19.24 18.55 5.31
CA VAL A 411 -18.65 19.23 6.47
C VAL A 411 -17.40 20.06 6.13
N ILE A 412 -16.95 20.03 4.87
CA ILE A 412 -15.86 20.89 4.39
C ILE A 412 -16.36 22.33 4.23
N THR A 413 -15.64 23.27 4.84
CA THR A 413 -15.88 24.70 4.60
C THR A 413 -15.65 25.01 3.11
N PRO A 414 -16.51 25.82 2.45
CA PRO A 414 -16.40 26.09 1.01
C PRO A 414 -15.02 26.54 0.53
N SER A 415 -14.25 27.24 1.38
CA SER A 415 -12.88 27.69 1.11
C SER A 415 -11.85 26.57 0.94
N TYR A 416 -12.15 25.35 1.41
CA TYR A 416 -11.29 24.17 1.34
C TYR A 416 -11.83 23.12 0.37
N MET A 417 -12.90 23.41 -0.38
CA MET A 417 -13.36 22.49 -1.43
C MET A 417 -12.31 22.40 -2.54
N PRO A 418 -12.01 21.19 -3.05
CA PRO A 418 -11.16 21.07 -4.23
C PRO A 418 -11.83 21.79 -5.42
N PRO A 419 -11.04 22.33 -6.37
CA PRO A 419 -11.58 22.87 -7.61
C PRO A 419 -12.46 21.81 -8.29
N ALA A 420 -13.57 22.23 -8.91
CA ALA A 420 -14.40 21.33 -9.69
C ALA A 420 -13.57 20.74 -10.85
N GLU A 421 -13.38 19.42 -10.86
CA GLU A 421 -12.77 18.74 -12.01
C GLU A 421 -13.70 18.77 -13.21
N ALA A 422 -13.12 18.89 -14.41
CA ALA A 422 -13.88 18.77 -15.64
C ALA A 422 -14.46 17.34 -15.75
N PRO A 423 -15.66 17.17 -16.32
CA PRO A 423 -16.23 15.83 -16.53
C PRO A 423 -15.28 14.98 -17.37
N ASN A 424 -15.11 13.71 -17.00
CA ASN A 424 -14.37 12.76 -17.83
C ASN A 424 -14.99 12.70 -19.23
N PRO A 425 -14.18 12.73 -20.31
CA PRO A 425 -14.69 12.60 -21.67
C PRO A 425 -15.37 11.24 -21.84
N VAL A 426 -16.52 11.23 -22.51
CA VAL A 426 -17.24 10.00 -22.85
C VAL A 426 -16.50 9.35 -24.02
N LEU A 427 -15.96 8.15 -23.81
CA LEU A 427 -15.31 7.38 -24.87
C LEU A 427 -16.35 6.84 -25.85
N THR A 428 -16.15 7.11 -27.12
CA THR A 428 -16.94 6.65 -28.26
C THR A 428 -16.19 5.58 -29.06
N ILE A 429 -16.88 4.87 -29.96
CA ILE A 429 -16.23 3.85 -30.81
C ILE A 429 -15.21 4.49 -31.75
N GLU A 430 -15.47 5.74 -32.14
CA GLU A 430 -14.60 6.57 -32.95
C GLU A 430 -13.27 6.95 -32.25
N ASP A 431 -13.22 6.87 -30.92
CA ASP A 431 -12.00 7.08 -30.13
C ASP A 431 -11.09 5.83 -30.10
N VAL A 432 -11.58 4.68 -30.58
CA VAL A 432 -10.81 3.44 -30.69
C VAL A 432 -10.05 3.46 -32.01
N ARG A 433 -8.75 3.78 -31.95
CA ARG A 433 -7.86 3.84 -33.13
C ARG A 433 -7.55 2.48 -33.79
N GLU A 434 -7.85 1.37 -33.12
CA GLU A 434 -7.58 0.04 -33.67
C GLU A 434 -8.80 -0.53 -34.39
N PRO A 435 -8.63 -1.10 -35.61
CA PRO A 435 -9.69 -1.88 -36.24
C PRO A 435 -10.09 -3.05 -35.33
N PRO A 436 -11.37 -3.46 -35.34
CA PRO A 436 -11.80 -4.64 -34.59
C PRO A 436 -10.96 -5.85 -34.98
N LEU A 437 -10.53 -6.63 -33.97
CA LEU A 437 -9.76 -7.85 -34.18
C LEU A 437 -10.47 -8.75 -35.21
N PRO A 438 -9.73 -9.38 -36.15
CA PRO A 438 -10.33 -10.29 -37.11
C PRO A 438 -10.98 -11.47 -36.39
N SER A 439 -12.14 -11.90 -36.89
CA SER A 439 -12.90 -13.02 -36.33
C SER A 439 -12.06 -14.30 -36.32
N VAL A 440 -12.02 -14.99 -35.17
CA VAL A 440 -11.33 -16.28 -35.02
C VAL A 440 -12.08 -17.35 -35.82
N SER A 441 -11.52 -17.78 -36.95
CA SER A 441 -11.99 -18.98 -37.66
C SER A 441 -11.53 -20.23 -36.93
N ALA A 442 -12.46 -21.09 -36.54
CA ALA A 442 -12.16 -22.42 -36.04
C ALA A 442 -11.35 -23.20 -37.09
N ARG A 443 -10.17 -23.69 -36.71
CA ARG A 443 -9.34 -24.51 -37.58
C ARG A 443 -9.97 -25.90 -37.69
N GLY A 444 -10.61 -26.18 -38.82
CA GLY A 444 -11.05 -27.53 -39.16
C GLY A 444 -9.86 -28.51 -39.22
N PRO A 445 -10.10 -29.82 -38.99
CA PRO A 445 -9.03 -30.81 -38.95
C PRO A 445 -8.29 -30.91 -40.30
N SER A 446 -6.96 -31.05 -40.21
CA SER A 446 -6.03 -31.04 -41.33
C SER A 446 -6.15 -32.27 -42.23
N THR A 447 -6.28 -32.04 -43.55
CA THR A 447 -5.96 -33.03 -44.59
C THR A 447 -5.03 -32.40 -45.62
N SER A 448 -3.85 -33.01 -45.79
CA SER A 448 -2.82 -32.65 -46.78
C SER A 448 -3.13 -33.27 -48.17
N PRO A 449 -2.36 -32.98 -49.24
CA PRO A 449 -2.74 -32.02 -50.28
C PRO A 449 -2.92 -32.64 -51.67
N SER A 450 -3.75 -32.04 -52.54
CA SER A 450 -3.65 -32.28 -53.99
C SER A 450 -4.21 -31.12 -54.81
N GLY A 451 -3.55 -30.84 -55.92
CA GLY A 451 -4.13 -30.14 -57.08
C GLY A 451 -4.09 -28.62 -57.04
N GLY A 452 -3.19 -28.02 -57.82
CA GLY A 452 -3.09 -26.58 -57.98
C GLY A 452 -4.18 -25.95 -58.85
N THR A 453 -4.30 -24.63 -58.74
CA THR A 453 -4.51 -23.69 -59.86
C THR A 453 -4.38 -22.25 -59.33
N SER A 454 -3.62 -21.44 -60.07
CA SER A 454 -3.37 -20.03 -59.79
C SER A 454 -4.65 -19.20 -59.85
N ALA A 455 -4.88 -18.33 -58.86
CA ALA A 455 -5.87 -17.26 -58.97
C ALA A 455 -5.32 -15.91 -58.45
N VAL A 456 -5.33 -14.99 -59.39
CA VAL A 456 -5.10 -13.53 -59.44
C VAL A 456 -5.21 -12.73 -58.12
N ALA A 457 -4.24 -11.84 -57.90
CA ALA A 457 -4.23 -10.84 -56.83
C ALA A 457 -5.30 -9.73 -57.05
N PRO A 458 -6.03 -9.29 -56.00
CA PRO A 458 -6.92 -8.14 -56.12
C PRO A 458 -6.13 -6.83 -56.16
N THR A 459 -6.55 -5.95 -57.06
CA THR A 459 -6.05 -4.58 -57.26
C THR A 459 -6.42 -3.66 -56.09
N PRO A 460 -5.55 -2.75 -55.62
CA PRO A 460 -5.90 -1.80 -54.56
C PRO A 460 -6.85 -0.69 -55.08
N PRO A 461 -7.80 -0.19 -54.28
CA PRO A 461 -8.62 0.94 -54.68
C PRO A 461 -7.82 2.25 -54.61
N ASN A 462 -7.89 2.99 -55.70
CA ASN A 462 -7.32 4.31 -55.91
C ASN A 462 -8.08 5.34 -55.05
N GLY A 463 -7.41 5.95 -54.07
CA GLY A 463 -7.97 7.00 -53.22
C GLY A 463 -7.05 8.23 -53.20
N GLN A 464 -7.28 9.19 -54.09
CA GLN A 464 -6.70 10.52 -53.98
C GLN A 464 -7.33 11.29 -52.80
N PRO A 465 -6.55 12.04 -52.00
CA PRO A 465 -7.11 12.94 -51.00
C PRO A 465 -7.66 14.19 -51.68
N LYS A 466 -8.95 14.50 -51.46
CA LYS A 466 -9.48 15.85 -51.72
C LYS A 466 -9.04 16.76 -50.58
N LEU A 467 -8.09 17.65 -50.85
CA LEU A 467 -7.84 18.81 -50.00
C LEU A 467 -9.05 19.75 -50.03
N ALA A 468 -9.78 19.83 -48.92
CA ALA A 468 -10.66 20.96 -48.64
C ALA A 468 -9.87 21.96 -47.78
N SER A 469 -9.30 22.97 -48.43
CA SER A 469 -8.60 24.07 -47.79
C SER A 469 -9.61 25.02 -47.13
N CYS A 470 -9.61 25.07 -45.79
CA CYS A 470 -10.42 26.01 -45.01
C CYS A 470 -9.69 27.35 -44.87
N PHE A 471 -9.85 28.23 -45.87
CA PHE A 471 -9.25 29.58 -45.91
C PHE A 471 -9.99 30.66 -45.08
N PHE A 472 -11.01 30.30 -44.28
CA PHE A 472 -11.88 31.29 -43.62
C PHE A 472 -11.62 31.55 -42.13
N LEU A 473 -10.74 30.79 -41.47
CA LEU A 473 -10.48 30.96 -40.02
C LEU A 473 -9.28 31.86 -39.69
N THR A 474 -8.41 32.17 -40.66
CA THR A 474 -7.19 32.97 -40.41
C THR A 474 -7.40 34.48 -40.48
N TYR A 475 -8.46 34.96 -41.15
CA TYR A 475 -8.75 36.39 -41.24
C TYR A 475 -9.52 36.97 -40.05
N LEU A 476 -10.28 36.15 -39.32
CA LEU A 476 -11.05 36.61 -38.16
C LEU A 476 -10.15 36.87 -36.93
N ALA A 477 -9.04 36.14 -36.80
CA ALA A 477 -8.07 36.34 -35.73
C ALA A 477 -7.25 37.63 -35.88
N MET A 478 -6.95 38.05 -37.12
CA MET A 478 -6.23 39.32 -37.36
C MET A 478 -7.10 40.56 -37.19
N LEU A 479 -8.43 40.46 -37.39
CA LEU A 479 -9.33 41.59 -37.16
C LEU A 479 -9.58 41.87 -35.66
N LEU A 480 -9.55 40.82 -34.83
CA LEU A 480 -9.70 40.95 -33.38
C LEU A 480 -8.43 41.53 -32.71
N ALA A 481 -7.23 41.24 -33.22
CA ALA A 481 -5.99 41.79 -32.67
C ALA A 481 -5.82 43.31 -32.93
N ALA A 482 -6.40 43.84 -34.02
CA ALA A 482 -6.33 45.26 -34.34
C ALA A 482 -7.28 46.14 -33.50
N LEU A 483 -8.36 45.56 -32.94
CA LEU A 483 -9.32 46.27 -32.09
C LEU A 483 -8.90 46.39 -30.62
N PHE A 484 -7.86 45.66 -30.18
CA PHE A 484 -7.30 45.75 -28.82
C PHE A 484 -6.02 46.61 -28.73
N LEU A 485 -5.63 47.28 -29.81
CA LEU A 485 -4.43 48.14 -29.87
C LEU A 485 -4.76 49.59 -30.32
N SER A 486 -6.00 50.05 -30.12
CA SER A 486 -6.41 51.46 -30.29
C SER A 486 -6.84 52.08 -28.98
#